data_AF-A0A7J2U1U8-F1
#
_entry.id   AF-A0A7J2U1U8-F1
#
_cell.length_a   1.000
_cell.length_b   1.000
_cell.length_c   1.000
_cell.angle_alpha   90.00
_cell.angle_beta   90.00
_cell.angle_gamma   90.00
#
_symmetry.space_group_name_H-M   'P 1'
#
loop_
_entity.id
_entity.type
_entity.pdbx_description
1 polymer ?
#
loop_
_entity_poly.entity_id
_entity_poly.type
_entity_poly.pdbx_seq_one_letter_code
_entity_poly.pdbx_strand_id
1 'polypeptide(L)'
;MKFIAVLLIVAMIVPQVADPCSPDAISKVVRGLEELSQSYVNVTSAVRYADEWLKACGEGNYTEAVKAYTNVSEEVMRLSVFRDSSRLGMLLYKALTTLVFVFIPIAIYLLLPRVYLYLWYSSKKRWFVVKRK
;
A
#
# COMPACT_ATOMS: atom_id res chain seq x y z
N MET A 1 7.17 -57.44 11.64
CA MET A 1 6.28 -56.43 12.28
C MET A 1 7.01 -55.14 12.70
N LYS A 2 8.25 -55.18 13.24
CA LYS A 2 8.99 -53.96 13.64
C LYS A 2 9.35 -53.02 12.47
N PHE A 3 9.63 -53.53 11.27
CA PHE A 3 9.96 -52.70 10.09
C PHE A 3 8.78 -51.89 9.54
N ILE A 4 7.55 -52.38 9.69
CA ILE A 4 6.34 -51.66 9.22
C ILE A 4 6.07 -50.43 10.09
N ALA A 5 6.31 -50.54 11.40
CA ALA A 5 6.16 -49.42 12.33
C ALA A 5 7.16 -48.29 12.06
N VAL A 6 8.40 -48.62 11.65
CA VAL A 6 9.42 -47.62 11.32
C VAL A 6 9.07 -46.86 10.03
N LEU A 7 8.52 -47.55 9.01
CA LEU A 7 8.09 -46.94 7.75
C LEU A 7 6.93 -45.95 7.93
N LEU A 8 6.00 -46.23 8.85
CA LEU A 8 4.89 -45.35 9.20
C LEU A 8 5.33 -44.07 9.91
N ILE A 9 6.34 -44.16 10.77
CA ILE A 9 6.89 -43.00 11.49
C ILE A 9 7.69 -42.11 10.54
N VAL A 10 8.44 -42.69 9.60
CA VAL A 10 9.20 -41.93 8.58
C VAL A 10 8.25 -41.22 7.61
N ALA A 11 7.11 -41.83 7.25
CA ALA A 11 6.10 -41.19 6.41
C ALA A 11 5.42 -39.98 7.07
N MET A 12 5.35 -39.93 8.41
CA MET A 12 4.81 -38.78 9.17
C MET A 12 5.77 -37.60 9.30
N ILE A 13 7.07 -37.79 9.05
CA ILE A 13 8.09 -36.73 9.17
C ILE A 13 8.34 -36.04 7.82
N VAL A 14 7.76 -36.56 6.72
CA VAL A 14 7.82 -35.88 5.43
C VAL A 14 7.07 -34.55 5.58
N PRO A 15 7.75 -33.39 5.48
CA PRO A 15 7.06 -32.13 5.45
C PRO A 15 6.11 -32.19 4.26
N GLN A 16 4.82 -32.10 4.54
CA GLN A 16 3.78 -31.91 3.54
C GLN A 16 4.13 -30.59 2.85
N VAL A 17 4.89 -30.66 1.76
CA VAL A 17 5.14 -29.52 0.89
C VAL A 17 3.77 -29.14 0.38
N ALA A 18 3.20 -28.09 0.97
CA ALA A 18 1.92 -27.56 0.56
C ALA A 18 2.04 -27.26 -0.93
N ASP A 19 1.17 -27.89 -1.74
CA ASP A 19 1.23 -27.74 -3.18
C ASP A 19 1.15 -26.26 -3.53
N PRO A 20 2.19 -25.68 -4.16
CA PRO A 20 2.18 -24.26 -4.49
C PRO A 20 1.05 -23.96 -5.48
N CYS A 21 0.62 -24.92 -6.29
CA CYS A 21 -0.47 -24.74 -7.23
C CYS A 21 -1.84 -25.10 -6.66
N SER A 22 -1.95 -25.36 -5.34
CA SER A 22 -3.23 -25.63 -4.70
C SER A 22 -4.14 -24.38 -4.74
N PRO A 23 -5.46 -24.56 -4.89
CA PRO A 23 -6.41 -23.44 -4.83
C PRO A 23 -6.29 -22.61 -3.56
N ASP A 24 -5.96 -23.25 -2.43
CA ASP A 24 -5.75 -22.59 -1.14
C ASP A 24 -4.52 -21.69 -1.15
N ALA A 25 -3.38 -22.15 -1.71
CA ALA A 25 -2.17 -21.35 -1.83
C ALA A 25 -2.40 -20.11 -2.72
N ILE A 26 -3.08 -20.31 -3.86
CA ILE A 26 -3.47 -19.22 -4.77
C ILE A 26 -4.35 -18.20 -4.05
N SER A 27 -5.40 -18.67 -3.37
CA SER A 27 -6.33 -17.78 -2.65
C SER A 27 -5.61 -16.94 -1.59
N LYS A 28 -4.65 -17.52 -0.86
CA LYS A 28 -3.90 -16.84 0.20
C LYS A 28 -3.04 -15.71 -0.36
N VAL A 29 -2.33 -15.97 -1.46
CA VAL A 29 -1.47 -14.97 -2.12
C VAL A 29 -2.33 -13.86 -2.72
N VAL A 30 -3.41 -14.19 -3.41
CA VAL A 30 -4.31 -13.20 -4.02
C VAL A 30 -4.95 -12.29 -2.98
N ARG A 31 -5.45 -12.86 -1.87
CA ARG A 31 -5.99 -12.05 -0.75
C ARG A 31 -4.94 -11.14 -0.13
N GLY A 32 -3.71 -11.63 0.05
CA GLY A 32 -2.60 -10.81 0.54
C GLY A 32 -2.28 -9.63 -0.38
N LEU A 33 -2.27 -9.86 -1.70
CA LEU A 33 -2.08 -8.80 -2.70
C LEU A 33 -3.23 -7.79 -2.70
N GLU A 34 -4.47 -8.25 -2.54
CA GLU A 34 -5.64 -7.38 -2.46
C GLU A 34 -5.58 -6.47 -1.23
N GLU A 35 -5.27 -7.02 -0.05
CA GLU A 35 -5.09 -6.24 1.19
C GLU A 35 -3.96 -5.21 1.07
N LEU A 36 -2.84 -5.58 0.44
CA LEU A 36 -1.72 -4.68 0.18
C LEU A 36 -2.10 -3.56 -0.80
N SER A 37 -2.86 -3.89 -1.84
CA SER A 37 -3.37 -2.91 -2.82
C SER A 37 -4.30 -1.90 -2.17
N GLN A 38 -5.26 -2.37 -1.35
CA GLN A 38 -6.15 -1.49 -0.58
C GLN A 38 -5.40 -0.60 0.41
N SER A 39 -4.22 -1.04 0.85
CA SER A 39 -3.33 -0.28 1.75
C SER A 39 -2.43 0.73 1.02
N TYR A 40 -2.67 1.01 -0.27
CA TYR A 40 -1.91 1.95 -1.11
C TYR A 40 -0.42 1.59 -1.25
N VAL A 41 -0.07 0.32 -1.06
CA VAL A 41 1.29 -0.17 -1.28
C VAL A 41 1.43 -0.53 -2.77
N ASN A 42 2.55 -0.15 -3.38
CA ASN A 42 2.81 -0.52 -4.77
C ASN A 42 3.06 -2.03 -4.87
N VAL A 43 2.09 -2.77 -5.40
CA VAL A 43 2.11 -4.22 -5.59
C VAL A 43 2.51 -4.65 -7.00
N THR A 44 2.93 -3.73 -7.89
CA THR A 44 3.21 -4.03 -9.30
C THR A 44 4.24 -5.15 -9.46
N SER A 45 5.30 -5.14 -8.65
CA SER A 45 6.33 -6.19 -8.64
C SER A 45 5.75 -7.54 -8.21
N ALA A 46 4.98 -7.54 -7.11
CA ALA A 46 4.40 -8.74 -6.53
C ALA A 46 3.33 -9.37 -7.45
N VAL A 47 2.53 -8.56 -8.14
CA VAL A 47 1.56 -9.03 -9.14
C VAL A 47 2.26 -9.65 -10.35
N ARG A 48 3.37 -9.07 -10.81
CA ARG A 48 4.16 -9.65 -11.91
C ARG A 48 4.71 -11.02 -11.54
N TYR A 49 5.28 -11.18 -10.34
CA TYR A 49 5.74 -12.48 -9.88
C TYR A 49 4.59 -13.48 -9.69
N ALA A 50 3.40 -13.01 -9.27
CA ALA A 50 2.23 -13.87 -9.13
C ALA A 50 1.72 -14.37 -10.49
N ASP A 51 1.78 -13.54 -11.53
CA ASP A 51 1.46 -13.91 -12.91
C ASP A 51 2.46 -14.96 -13.45
N GLU A 52 3.76 -14.78 -13.22
CA GLU A 52 4.80 -15.77 -13.57
C GLU A 52 4.56 -17.11 -12.87
N TRP A 53 4.20 -17.07 -11.58
CA TRP A 53 3.87 -18.27 -10.81
C TRP A 53 2.62 -18.99 -11.32
N LEU A 54 1.53 -18.26 -11.59
CA LEU A 54 0.29 -18.84 -12.10
C LEU A 54 0.49 -19.47 -13.49
N LYS A 55 1.31 -18.85 -14.35
CA LYS A 55 1.71 -19.42 -15.64
C LYS A 55 2.47 -20.73 -15.47
N ALA A 56 3.49 -20.76 -14.59
CA ALA A 56 4.25 -21.98 -14.32
C ALA A 56 3.37 -23.12 -13.76
N CYS A 57 2.37 -22.79 -12.93
CA CYS A 57 1.37 -23.76 -12.48
C CYS A 57 0.48 -24.27 -13.62
N GLY A 58 0.07 -23.41 -14.55
CA GLY A 58 -0.74 -23.79 -15.71
C GLY A 58 0.01 -24.65 -16.74
N GLU A 59 1.32 -24.46 -16.87
CA GLU A 59 2.20 -25.24 -17.75
C GLU A 59 2.63 -26.59 -17.15
N GLY A 60 2.29 -26.84 -15.88
CA GLY A 60 2.67 -28.07 -15.17
C GLY A 60 4.16 -28.13 -14.78
N ASN A 61 4.90 -27.02 -14.91
CA ASN A 61 6.31 -26.95 -14.54
C ASN A 61 6.47 -26.71 -13.03
N TYR A 62 6.41 -27.79 -12.25
CA TYR A 62 6.39 -27.72 -10.79
C TYR A 62 7.63 -27.08 -10.16
N THR A 63 8.82 -27.29 -10.73
CA THR A 63 10.07 -26.75 -10.18
C THR A 63 10.14 -25.23 -10.34
N GLU A 64 9.70 -24.74 -11.49
CA GLU A 64 9.59 -23.31 -11.77
C GLU A 64 8.47 -22.66 -10.96
N ALA A 65 7.33 -23.34 -10.81
CA ALA A 65 6.23 -22.88 -9.98
C ALA A 65 6.62 -22.72 -8.50
N VAL A 66 7.38 -23.65 -7.93
CA VAL A 66 7.91 -23.54 -6.56
C VAL A 66 8.82 -22.32 -6.43
N LYS A 67 9.73 -22.10 -7.39
CA LYS A 67 10.66 -20.97 -7.37
C LYS A 67 9.95 -19.62 -7.55
N ALA A 68 8.96 -19.56 -8.43
CA ALA A 68 8.14 -18.37 -8.62
C ALA A 68 7.31 -18.09 -7.35
N TYR A 69 6.74 -19.11 -6.72
CA TYR A 69 6.01 -18.99 -5.46
C TYR A 69 6.88 -18.44 -4.32
N THR A 70 8.13 -18.90 -4.18
CA THR A 70 9.04 -18.35 -3.16
C THR A 70 9.31 -16.86 -3.40
N ASN A 71 9.53 -16.46 -4.66
CA ASN A 71 9.74 -15.04 -4.99
C ASN A 71 8.51 -14.18 -4.68
N VAL A 72 7.30 -14.67 -5.00
CA VAL A 72 6.05 -13.97 -4.68
C VAL A 72 5.85 -13.86 -3.17
N SER A 73 6.01 -14.96 -2.44
CA SER A 73 5.77 -15.00 -1.00
C SER A 73 6.74 -14.12 -0.22
N GLU A 74 8.02 -14.09 -0.62
CA GLU A 74 9.02 -13.18 -0.06
C GLU A 74 8.67 -11.70 -0.34
N GLU A 75 8.29 -11.37 -1.57
CA GLU A 75 7.92 -10.00 -1.94
C GLU A 75 6.65 -9.54 -1.20
N VAL A 76 5.63 -10.40 -1.11
CA VAL A 76 4.40 -10.12 -0.35
C VAL A 76 4.72 -9.94 1.14
N MET A 77 5.58 -10.77 1.72
CA MET A 77 6.01 -10.59 3.12
C MET A 77 6.75 -9.27 3.30
N ARG A 78 7.70 -8.94 2.42
CA ARG A 78 8.45 -7.68 2.46
C ARG A 78 7.51 -6.47 2.40
N LEU A 79 6.53 -6.49 1.50
CA LEU A 79 5.53 -5.43 1.37
C LEU A 79 4.60 -5.35 2.58
N SER A 80 4.25 -6.48 3.21
CA SER A 80 3.45 -6.48 4.44
C SER A 80 4.19 -5.89 5.64
N VAL A 81 5.49 -6.15 5.77
CA VAL A 81 6.33 -5.55 6.82
C VAL A 81 6.48 -4.05 6.57
N PHE A 82 6.69 -3.66 5.31
CA PHE A 82 6.73 -2.24 4.93
C PHE A 82 5.42 -1.53 5.25
N ARG A 83 4.27 -2.14 4.93
CA ARG A 83 2.93 -1.64 5.29
C ARG A 83 2.82 -1.39 6.80
N ASP A 84 3.20 -2.37 7.62
CA ASP A 84 3.02 -2.29 9.07
C ASP A 84 3.91 -1.20 9.68
N SER A 85 5.15 -1.06 9.20
CA SER A 85 6.06 0.03 9.61
C SER A 85 5.58 1.43 9.16
N SER A 86 4.95 1.53 8.00
CA SER A 86 4.55 2.82 7.39
C SER A 86 3.14 3.29 7.76
N ARG A 87 2.38 2.45 8.49
CA ARG A 87 0.97 2.71 8.83
C ARG A 87 0.76 4.05 9.56
N LEU A 88 1.66 4.38 10.50
CA LEU A 88 1.59 5.64 11.25
C LEU A 88 1.84 6.86 10.35
N GLY A 89 2.85 6.80 9.49
CA GLY A 89 3.17 7.87 8.55
C GLY A 89 2.01 8.15 7.59
N MET A 90 1.36 7.10 7.10
CA MET A 90 0.22 7.24 6.20
C MET A 90 -1.02 7.82 6.90
N LEU A 91 -1.29 7.42 8.14
CA LEU A 91 -2.37 8.01 8.94
C LEU A 91 -2.11 9.49 9.24
N LEU A 92 -0.88 9.85 9.61
CA LEU A 92 -0.47 11.24 9.80
C LEU A 92 -0.64 12.07 8.53
N TYR A 93 -0.21 11.54 7.38
CA TYR A 93 -0.39 12.21 6.09
C TYR A 93 -1.88 12.45 5.79
N LYS A 94 -2.74 11.44 5.96
CA LYS A 94 -4.19 11.58 5.77
C LYS A 94 -4.80 12.61 6.72
N ALA A 95 -4.41 12.59 7.99
CA ALA A 95 -4.89 13.54 8.98
C ALA A 95 -4.47 14.98 8.64
N LEU A 96 -3.19 15.20 8.29
CA LEU A 96 -2.67 16.50 7.87
C LEU A 96 -3.38 17.02 6.62
N THR A 97 -3.54 16.17 5.60
CA THR A 97 -4.21 16.55 4.36
C THR A 97 -5.65 16.97 4.63
N THR A 98 -6.37 16.21 5.45
CA THR A 98 -7.75 16.53 5.85
C THR A 98 -7.83 17.83 6.64
N LEU A 99 -6.91 18.03 7.60
CA LEU A 99 -6.83 19.28 8.36
C LEU A 99 -6.61 20.48 7.43
N VAL A 100 -5.69 20.39 6.48
CA VAL A 100 -5.44 21.45 5.50
C VAL A 100 -6.72 21.80 4.73
N PHE A 101 -7.45 20.81 4.22
CA PHE A 101 -8.72 21.06 3.52
C PHE A 101 -9.78 21.73 4.39
N VAL A 102 -9.87 21.37 5.67
CA VAL A 102 -10.79 22.01 6.62
C VAL A 102 -10.34 23.44 6.96
N PHE A 103 -9.03 23.68 7.06
CA PHE A 103 -8.47 24.98 7.39
C PHE A 103 -8.52 25.98 6.24
N ILE A 104 -8.44 25.54 4.97
CA ILE A 104 -8.48 26.43 3.80
C ILE A 104 -9.66 27.41 3.83
N PRO A 105 -10.94 26.99 3.96
CA PRO A 105 -12.06 27.92 3.97
C PRO A 105 -12.01 28.91 5.15
N ILE A 106 -11.60 28.45 6.33
CA ILE A 106 -11.47 29.29 7.54
C ILE A 106 -10.36 30.33 7.34
N ALA A 107 -9.21 29.89 6.84
CA ALA A 107 -8.06 30.75 6.56
C ALA A 107 -8.42 31.81 5.51
N ILE A 108 -9.11 31.42 4.43
CA ILE A 108 -9.59 32.36 3.40
C ILE A 108 -10.53 33.39 4.03
N TYR A 109 -11.52 32.96 4.82
CA TYR A 109 -12.49 33.88 5.42
C TYR A 109 -11.83 34.91 6.34
N LEU A 110 -10.77 34.52 7.05
CA LEU A 110 -10.05 35.41 7.97
C LEU A 110 -8.97 36.27 7.28
N LEU A 111 -8.22 35.71 6.33
CA LEU A 111 -7.10 36.38 5.67
C LEU A 111 -7.55 37.29 4.54
N LEU A 112 -8.55 36.88 3.75
CA LEU A 112 -8.96 37.62 2.56
C LEU A 112 -9.42 39.05 2.87
N PRO A 113 -10.23 39.33 3.92
CA PRO A 113 -10.60 40.70 4.27
C PRO A 113 -9.39 41.58 4.62
N ARG A 114 -8.41 41.01 5.34
CA ARG A 114 -7.21 41.74 5.75
C ARG A 114 -6.29 42.04 4.57
N VAL A 115 -6.07 41.05 3.71
CA VAL A 115 -5.27 41.20 2.48
C VAL A 115 -5.94 42.21 1.55
N TYR A 116 -7.27 42.15 1.40
CA TYR A 116 -8.02 43.12 0.61
C TYR A 116 -7.85 44.55 1.14
N LEU A 117 -8.03 44.78 2.44
CA LEU A 117 -7.86 46.10 3.05
C LEU A 117 -6.42 46.62 2.91
N TYR A 118 -5.44 45.75 3.09
CA TYR A 118 -4.03 46.13 2.93
C TYR A 118 -3.73 46.55 1.49
N LEU A 119 -4.16 45.76 0.50
CA LEU A 119 -4.00 46.07 -0.92
C LEU A 119 -4.74 47.34 -1.31
N TRP A 120 -5.97 47.52 -0.81
CA TRP A 120 -6.77 48.72 -1.04
C TRP A 120 -6.09 49.97 -0.47
N TYR A 121 -5.61 49.91 0.77
CA TYR A 121 -4.94 51.04 1.42
C TYR A 121 -3.61 51.39 0.73
N SER A 122 -2.82 50.37 0.38
CA SER A 122 -1.58 50.54 -0.38
C SER A 122 -1.84 51.22 -1.73
N SER A 123 -2.91 50.80 -2.43
CA SER A 123 -3.27 51.34 -3.75
C SER A 123 -3.91 52.73 -3.70
N LYS A 124 -4.67 53.06 -2.64
CA LYS A 124 -5.40 54.33 -2.51
C LYS A 124 -4.62 55.48 -1.86
N LYS A 125 -3.33 55.32 -1.54
CA LYS A 125 -2.44 56.35 -0.95
C LYS A 125 -2.27 57.68 -1.73
N ARG A 126 -3.11 57.98 -2.73
CA ARG A 126 -3.05 59.20 -3.56
C ARG A 126 -4.36 59.97 -3.72
N TRP A 127 -5.35 59.77 -2.85
CA TRP A 127 -6.50 60.69 -2.82
C TRP A 127 -6.07 62.00 -2.14
N PHE A 128 -5.32 62.83 -2.88
CA PHE A 128 -5.08 64.23 -2.52
C PHE A 128 -6.44 64.93 -2.52
N VAL A 129 -7.01 65.14 -1.33
CA VAL A 129 -8.16 66.00 -1.17
C VAL A 129 -7.68 67.42 -1.42
N VAL A 130 -7.86 67.91 -2.65
CA VAL A 130 -7.63 69.31 -2.99
C VAL A 130 -8.65 70.12 -2.20
N LYS A 131 -8.21 70.75 -1.11
CA LYS A 131 -9.03 71.75 -0.42
C LYS A 131 -9.22 72.93 -1.37
N ARG A 132 -10.47 73.16 -1.82
CA ARG A 132 -10.81 74.42 -2.49
C ARG A 132 -10.69 75.56 -1.47
N LYS A 133 -9.89 76.57 -1.83
CA LYS A 133 -9.83 77.87 -1.14
C LYS A 133 -11.14 78.60 -1.30
#